data_AF-L9ZRZ2-F1
#
_entry.id   AF-L9ZRZ2-F1
#
_cell.length_a   1.000
_cell.length_b   1.000
_cell.length_c   1.000
_cell.angle_alpha   90.00
_cell.angle_beta   90.00
_cell.angle_gamma   90.00
#
_symmetry.space_group_name_H-M   'P 1'
#
loop_
_entity.id
_entity.type
_entity.pdbx_description
1 polymer ?
#
loop_
_entity_poly.entity_id
_entity_poly.type
_entity_poly.pdbx_seq_one_letter_code
_entity_poly.pdbx_strand_id
1 'polypeptide(L)'
;MSLRISRLLAGAGSTPPGLPNFDSTTVFVRAAASALRGEEFPALGMFPSWLIPVAARLNSLPRRARTGIYTTGGANEGVSPDELGNVDVERFRQWVVDQYPDRGYPAVIVGSSNGAAVHLAALLGVPWLPQTFLVPVSRSLPPDAIHADLEWGAEHADPFLAANPDVSLHQMHDPNQDRLMVRKLAYFRTKSRRLGDAYEEFIETVLASDGTIITLECEYDWPAVRIDDRHTYQVGGHGGLDPESYYEGDDAIAEFLEQQGANRDRWYTPDPDERVPEAEWGFEPALGEDIDRLADENGYDVRRLRFDEPHELSPFVADRYRERYAELGRPVDRLFVQSFALVEPWWTLRTGSVPYWTPFNTAPDAAQVDSYLDGVEPYDEIWTTLFAHGVESAGLGSIDRWRSVLSRARDQYGFVGVDETEFPYDIETHVRYHEDLPETIRARYAHPAPMAFDRFDSIAADAAPAAELEWTQHERSAVNDQR
;
A
#
# COMPACT_ATOMS: atom_id res chain seq x y z
N MET A 1 -0.73 -12.38 27.55
CA MET A 1 0.07 -12.42 26.31
C MET A 1 0.02 -13.81 25.69
N SER A 2 -0.94 -14.02 24.78
CA SER A 2 -0.93 -15.19 23.89
C SER A 2 0.21 -15.02 22.88
N LEU A 3 1.06 -16.04 22.67
CA LEU A 3 2.10 -15.98 21.63
C LEU A 3 1.41 -15.92 20.25
N ARG A 4 1.60 -14.80 19.52
CA ARG A 4 1.09 -14.66 18.15
C ARG A 4 1.99 -15.44 17.19
N ILE A 5 1.39 -16.36 16.42
CA ILE A 5 2.10 -17.22 15.46
C ILE A 5 2.80 -16.37 14.39
N SER A 6 2.19 -15.27 13.93
CA SER A 6 2.77 -14.35 12.94
C SER A 6 4.13 -13.78 13.38
N ARG A 7 4.31 -13.46 14.67
CA ARG A 7 5.62 -13.00 15.18
C ARG A 7 6.69 -14.09 15.19
N LEU A 8 6.30 -15.33 15.51
CA LEU A 8 7.21 -16.47 15.43
C LEU A 8 7.65 -16.74 13.98
N LEU A 9 6.78 -16.42 13.01
CA LEU A 9 7.05 -16.56 11.58
C LEU A 9 7.92 -15.42 11.03
N ALA A 10 7.68 -14.17 11.40
CA ALA A 10 8.47 -13.03 10.91
C ALA A 10 9.87 -12.89 11.55
N GLY A 11 10.13 -13.53 12.69
CA GLY A 11 11.46 -13.57 13.31
C GLY A 11 11.97 -12.20 13.78
N ALA A 12 13.26 -11.92 13.59
CA ALA A 12 13.92 -10.69 14.06
C ALA A 12 13.43 -9.40 13.37
N GLY A 13 12.74 -9.50 12.22
CA GLY A 13 12.12 -8.38 11.50
C GLY A 13 10.62 -8.21 11.78
N SER A 14 10.11 -8.83 12.85
CA SER A 14 8.69 -8.73 13.21
C SER A 14 8.31 -7.33 13.68
N THR A 15 7.08 -6.93 13.35
CA THR A 15 6.53 -5.65 13.81
C THR A 15 6.24 -5.66 15.31
N PRO A 16 6.20 -4.48 15.97
CA PRO A 16 5.98 -4.37 17.40
C PRO A 16 4.64 -4.98 17.90
N PRO A 17 4.52 -5.24 19.23
CA PRO A 17 3.25 -5.46 19.92
C PRO A 17 2.12 -4.55 19.45
N GLY A 18 1.08 -5.12 18.83
CA GLY A 18 -0.10 -4.37 18.41
C GLY A 18 -0.28 -4.27 16.90
N LEU A 19 0.79 -4.52 16.15
CA LEU A 19 0.84 -4.16 14.73
C LEU A 19 0.92 -5.40 13.84
N PRO A 20 0.33 -5.36 12.64
CA PRO A 20 0.29 -6.49 11.72
C PRO A 20 1.69 -6.76 11.19
N ASN A 21 1.98 -8.03 10.88
CA ASN A 21 3.18 -8.35 10.09
C ASN A 21 2.89 -8.32 8.60
N PHE A 22 1.61 -8.24 8.25
CA PHE A 22 1.13 -8.16 6.89
C PHE A 22 0.01 -7.13 6.75
N ASP A 23 0.37 -5.99 6.18
CA ASP A 23 -0.50 -5.00 5.56
C ASP A 23 0.31 -4.33 4.43
N SER A 24 -0.36 -3.55 3.57
CA SER A 24 0.28 -2.86 2.44
C SER A 24 1.48 -2.01 2.91
N THR A 25 1.31 -1.23 3.97
CA THR A 25 2.36 -0.39 4.55
C THR A 25 3.59 -1.19 4.98
N THR A 26 3.41 -2.23 5.81
CA THR A 26 4.53 -3.04 6.33
C THR A 26 5.30 -3.69 5.19
N VAL A 27 4.59 -4.18 4.17
CA VAL A 27 5.20 -4.79 2.98
C VAL A 27 5.98 -3.75 2.18
N PHE A 28 5.42 -2.56 1.98
CA PHE A 28 6.06 -1.47 1.25
C PHE A 28 7.32 -0.96 1.94
N VAL A 29 7.31 -0.80 3.27
CA VAL A 29 8.51 -0.43 4.05
C VAL A 29 9.61 -1.46 3.86
N ARG A 30 9.28 -2.75 4.01
CA ARG A 30 10.25 -3.84 3.83
C ARG A 30 10.80 -3.87 2.41
N ALA A 31 9.95 -3.74 1.39
CA ALA A 31 10.35 -3.74 -0.01
C ALA A 31 11.28 -2.56 -0.35
N ALA A 32 10.92 -1.34 0.08
CA ALA A 32 11.75 -0.15 -0.10
C ALA A 32 13.10 -0.31 0.62
N ALA A 33 13.09 -0.71 1.88
CA ALA A 33 14.30 -0.86 2.68
C ALA A 33 15.23 -1.96 2.13
N SER A 34 14.69 -3.11 1.72
CA SER A 34 15.46 -4.17 1.06
C SER A 34 16.10 -3.70 -0.24
N ALA A 35 15.37 -2.97 -1.09
CA ALA A 35 15.94 -2.39 -2.30
C ALA A 35 17.10 -1.43 -1.99
N LEU A 36 16.97 -0.61 -0.93
CA LEU A 36 18.01 0.30 -0.47
C LEU A 36 19.26 -0.41 0.10
N ARG A 37 19.09 -1.62 0.65
CA ARG A 37 20.19 -2.51 1.07
C ARG A 37 20.79 -3.32 -0.09
N GLY A 38 20.15 -3.29 -1.27
CA GLY A 38 20.54 -4.12 -2.41
C GLY A 38 20.17 -5.59 -2.22
N GLU A 39 19.14 -5.87 -1.42
CA GLU A 39 18.68 -7.20 -1.04
C GLU A 39 17.33 -7.54 -1.70
N GLU A 40 17.15 -8.83 -1.99
CA GLU A 40 15.87 -9.39 -2.41
C GLU A 40 14.84 -9.40 -1.26
N PHE A 41 13.55 -9.41 -1.60
CA PHE A 41 12.44 -9.39 -0.65
C PHE A 41 11.46 -10.55 -0.89
N PRO A 42 11.84 -11.81 -0.54
CA PRO A 42 10.98 -12.96 -0.76
C PRO A 42 9.79 -13.00 0.19
N ALA A 43 8.68 -13.56 -0.30
CA ALA A 43 7.53 -13.98 0.50
C ALA A 43 6.94 -12.89 1.40
N LEU A 44 6.94 -11.63 0.92
CA LEU A 44 6.39 -10.45 1.59
C LEU A 44 7.01 -10.17 2.98
N GLY A 45 8.16 -10.78 3.28
CA GLY A 45 8.79 -10.76 4.61
C GLY A 45 7.97 -11.43 5.71
N MET A 46 6.95 -12.22 5.36
CA MET A 46 6.02 -12.85 6.32
C MET A 46 6.50 -14.22 6.81
N PHE A 47 7.16 -14.97 5.93
CA PHE A 47 7.49 -16.37 6.19
C PHE A 47 8.99 -16.52 6.47
N PRO A 48 9.38 -17.31 7.50
CA PRO A 48 10.75 -17.76 7.59
C PRO A 48 11.10 -18.55 6.33
N SER A 49 12.33 -18.40 5.84
CA SER A 49 12.79 -19.03 4.60
C SER A 49 12.58 -20.55 4.51
N TRP A 50 12.51 -21.26 5.65
CA TRP A 50 12.27 -22.70 5.69
C TRP A 50 10.79 -23.10 5.46
N LEU A 51 9.82 -22.19 5.62
CA LEU A 51 8.40 -22.46 5.37
C LEU A 51 7.96 -22.15 3.93
N ILE A 52 8.78 -21.41 3.18
CA ILE A 52 8.53 -21.02 1.79
C ILE A 52 8.16 -22.24 0.91
N PRO A 53 8.90 -23.39 0.93
CA PRO A 53 8.57 -24.53 0.06
C PRO A 53 7.25 -25.24 0.39
N VAL A 54 6.72 -25.04 1.60
CA VAL A 54 5.43 -25.56 2.04
C VAL A 54 4.32 -24.59 1.67
N ALA A 55 4.55 -23.29 1.88
CA ALA A 55 3.62 -22.23 1.52
C ALA A 55 3.36 -22.19 0.00
N ALA A 56 4.39 -22.41 -0.82
CA ALA A 56 4.30 -22.52 -2.29
C ALA A 56 3.60 -23.80 -2.81
N ARG A 57 3.00 -24.61 -1.93
CA ARG A 57 2.23 -25.82 -2.29
C ARG A 57 0.82 -25.87 -1.68
N LEU A 58 0.35 -24.77 -1.08
CA LEU A 58 -0.92 -24.70 -0.38
C LEU A 58 -2.15 -24.85 -1.28
N ASN A 59 -2.06 -24.54 -2.58
CA ASN A 59 -3.15 -24.68 -3.54
C ASN A 59 -3.56 -26.14 -3.80
N SER A 60 -2.71 -27.10 -3.42
CA SER A 60 -3.09 -28.52 -3.39
C SER A 60 -4.20 -28.85 -2.37
N LEU A 61 -4.47 -27.96 -1.41
CA LEU A 61 -5.51 -28.13 -0.40
C LEU A 61 -6.90 -27.69 -0.90
N PRO A 62 -7.99 -28.33 -0.45
CA PRO A 62 -9.35 -27.89 -0.78
C PRO A 62 -9.58 -26.41 -0.42
N ARG A 63 -10.30 -25.66 -1.27
CA ARG A 63 -10.65 -24.23 -1.08
C ARG A 63 -11.08 -23.90 0.35
N ARG A 64 -11.99 -24.69 0.92
CA ARG A 64 -12.47 -24.48 2.31
C ARG A 64 -11.35 -24.52 3.35
N ALA A 65 -10.35 -25.38 3.18
CA ALA A 65 -9.22 -25.47 4.10
C ALA A 65 -8.31 -24.24 3.95
N ARG A 66 -8.05 -23.80 2.72
CA ARG A 66 -7.27 -22.60 2.41
C ARG A 66 -7.90 -21.32 2.94
N THR A 67 -9.18 -21.10 2.67
CA THR A 67 -9.96 -19.98 3.23
C THR A 67 -9.92 -20.00 4.76
N GLY A 68 -10.00 -21.18 5.37
CA GLY A 68 -9.88 -21.36 6.81
C GLY A 68 -8.49 -20.99 7.35
N ILE A 69 -7.42 -21.39 6.66
CA ILE A 69 -6.03 -21.02 7.00
C ILE A 69 -5.85 -19.51 6.89
N TYR A 70 -6.31 -18.89 5.79
CA TYR A 70 -6.22 -17.44 5.59
C TYR A 70 -6.98 -16.68 6.69
N THR A 71 -8.23 -17.07 6.95
CA THR A 71 -9.07 -16.45 7.99
C THR A 71 -8.49 -16.60 9.39
N THR A 72 -7.98 -17.78 9.72
CA THR A 72 -7.41 -18.05 11.05
C THR A 72 -6.02 -17.44 11.21
N GLY A 73 -5.22 -17.44 10.13
CA GLY A 73 -3.90 -16.82 10.07
C GLY A 73 -3.99 -15.30 10.24
N GLY A 74 -4.84 -14.63 9.45
CA GLY A 74 -5.09 -13.20 9.57
C GLY A 74 -5.70 -12.82 10.92
N ALA A 75 -6.66 -13.59 11.43
CA ALA A 75 -7.24 -13.34 12.76
C ALA A 75 -6.21 -13.40 13.91
N ASN A 76 -5.13 -14.17 13.76
CA ASN A 76 -4.04 -14.23 14.74
C ASN A 76 -3.15 -12.97 14.77
N GLU A 77 -3.28 -12.06 13.81
CA GLU A 77 -2.62 -10.75 13.85
C GLU A 77 -3.36 -9.77 14.78
N GLY A 78 -4.66 -10.01 15.02
CA GLY A 78 -5.52 -9.14 15.79
C GLY A 78 -5.07 -8.90 17.24
N VAL A 79 -5.16 -7.65 17.67
CA VAL A 79 -4.99 -7.22 19.06
C VAL A 79 -6.27 -7.48 19.82
N SER A 80 -6.17 -7.94 21.07
CA SER A 80 -7.36 -8.02 21.91
C SER A 80 -7.87 -6.60 22.21
N PRO A 81 -9.19 -6.37 22.24
CA PRO A 81 -9.72 -5.03 22.52
C PRO A 81 -9.23 -4.47 23.86
N ASP A 82 -9.06 -5.34 24.86
CA ASP A 82 -8.52 -4.98 26.19
C ASP A 82 -7.03 -4.54 26.16
N GLU A 83 -6.31 -4.85 25.08
CA GLU A 83 -4.89 -4.50 24.91
C GLU A 83 -4.70 -3.22 24.07
N LEU A 84 -5.77 -2.60 23.56
CA LEU A 84 -5.69 -1.44 22.66
C LEU A 84 -4.94 -0.25 23.24
N GLY A 85 -5.10 0.04 24.54
CA GLY A 85 -4.36 1.11 25.22
C GLY A 85 -2.85 0.84 25.39
N ASN A 86 -2.37 -0.36 25.05
CA ASN A 86 -0.95 -0.70 25.05
C ASN A 86 -0.32 -0.66 23.65
N VAL A 87 -1.11 -0.39 22.60
CA VAL A 87 -0.59 -0.21 21.25
C VAL A 87 0.06 1.17 21.19
N ASP A 88 1.35 1.16 20.85
CA ASP A 88 2.22 2.32 20.84
C ASP A 88 2.67 2.56 19.39
N VAL A 89 2.11 3.61 18.78
CA VAL A 89 2.38 3.98 17.39
C VAL A 89 3.82 4.42 17.21
N GLU A 90 4.45 5.02 18.22
CA GLU A 90 5.82 5.48 18.14
C GLU A 90 6.79 4.30 17.94
N ARG A 91 6.49 3.15 18.54
CA ARG A 91 7.25 1.91 18.28
C ARG A 91 7.14 1.43 16.85
N PHE A 92 6.02 1.68 16.18
CA PHE A 92 5.91 1.38 14.75
C PHE A 92 6.88 2.25 13.94
N ARG A 93 6.89 3.55 14.22
CA ARG A 93 7.77 4.51 13.55
C ARG A 93 9.24 4.16 13.77
N GLN A 94 9.61 3.82 15.00
CA GLN A 94 10.95 3.30 15.30
C GLN A 94 11.26 2.04 14.46
N TRP A 95 10.34 1.07 14.42
CA TRP A 95 10.53 -0.13 13.61
C TRP A 95 10.71 0.18 12.12
N VAL A 96 9.98 1.16 11.57
CA VAL A 96 10.12 1.60 10.18
C VAL A 96 11.52 2.15 9.93
N VAL A 97 11.98 3.10 10.75
CA VAL A 97 13.29 3.76 10.53
C VAL A 97 14.45 2.77 10.73
N ASP A 98 14.31 1.82 11.65
CA ASP A 98 15.27 0.73 11.88
C ASP A 98 15.46 -0.19 10.65
N GLN A 99 14.53 -0.17 9.68
CA GLN A 99 14.70 -0.94 8.45
C GLN A 99 15.72 -0.30 7.50
N TYR A 100 15.91 1.02 7.55
CA TYR A 100 16.72 1.73 6.57
C TYR A 100 18.21 1.76 6.95
N PRO A 101 19.13 1.72 5.97
CA PRO A 101 20.54 1.93 6.23
C PRO A 101 20.82 3.31 6.83
N ASP A 102 21.65 3.36 7.87
CA ASP A 102 22.14 4.62 8.43
C ASP A 102 23.22 5.21 7.49
N ARG A 103 22.80 6.12 6.60
CA ARG A 103 23.65 6.85 5.67
C ARG A 103 22.99 8.18 5.29
N GLY A 104 23.77 9.11 4.75
CA GLY A 104 23.21 10.36 4.20
C GLY A 104 22.30 10.12 2.99
N TYR A 105 21.17 10.82 2.95
CA TYR A 105 20.21 10.83 1.85
C TYR A 105 19.97 12.26 1.33
N PRO A 106 19.82 12.45 0.01
CA PRO A 106 19.49 13.75 -0.56
C PRO A 106 18.02 14.13 -0.35
N ALA A 107 17.16 13.12 -0.17
CA ALA A 107 15.75 13.32 0.09
C ALA A 107 15.17 12.17 0.93
N VAL A 108 13.97 12.37 1.46
CA VAL A 108 13.12 11.36 2.10
C VAL A 108 11.69 11.54 1.58
N ILE A 109 10.97 10.45 1.33
CA ILE A 109 9.54 10.50 0.99
C ILE A 109 8.72 10.25 2.24
N VAL A 110 7.71 11.07 2.53
CA VAL A 110 6.83 10.91 3.68
C VAL A 110 5.37 11.04 3.22
N GLY A 111 4.49 10.13 3.64
CA GLY A 111 3.05 10.31 3.39
C GLY A 111 2.32 9.02 3.07
N SER A 112 1.40 9.10 2.10
CA SER A 112 0.45 8.04 1.75
C SER A 112 1.12 6.69 1.46
N SER A 113 0.41 5.60 1.77
CA SER A 113 0.77 4.28 1.27
C SER A 113 0.61 4.26 -0.25
N ASN A 114 1.63 3.84 -1.00
CA ASN A 114 1.56 3.77 -2.46
C ASN A 114 2.69 2.89 -3.02
N GLY A 115 2.35 1.87 -3.81
CA GLY A 115 3.35 0.97 -4.37
C GLY A 115 4.19 1.60 -5.50
N ALA A 116 3.66 2.57 -6.24
CA ALA A 116 4.47 3.35 -7.19
C ALA A 116 5.51 4.21 -6.45
N ALA A 117 5.18 4.74 -5.27
CA ALA A 117 6.13 5.47 -4.44
C ALA A 117 7.27 4.58 -3.91
N VAL A 118 7.02 3.28 -3.66
CA VAL A 118 8.08 2.31 -3.32
C VAL A 118 9.07 2.16 -4.48
N HIS A 119 8.59 2.11 -5.73
CA HIS A 119 9.45 2.10 -6.91
C HIS A 119 10.19 3.44 -7.08
N LEU A 120 9.53 4.57 -6.84
CA LEU A 120 10.19 5.88 -6.85
C LEU A 120 11.31 5.97 -5.80
N ALA A 121 11.04 5.52 -4.58
CA ALA A 121 12.02 5.44 -3.50
C ALA A 121 13.25 4.59 -3.90
N ALA A 122 13.02 3.44 -4.54
CA ALA A 122 14.08 2.58 -5.04
C ALA A 122 14.88 3.21 -6.20
N LEU A 123 14.22 3.94 -7.11
CA LEU A 123 14.86 4.65 -8.22
C LEU A 123 15.78 5.78 -7.71
N LEU A 124 15.31 6.54 -6.73
CA LEU A 124 16.04 7.67 -6.12
C LEU A 124 17.01 7.21 -5.03
N GLY A 125 16.87 5.99 -4.53
CA GLY A 125 17.70 5.43 -3.46
C GLY A 125 17.49 6.11 -2.10
N VAL A 126 16.25 6.53 -1.83
CA VAL A 126 15.82 7.30 -0.65
C VAL A 126 14.81 6.52 0.22
N PRO A 127 14.74 6.77 1.54
CA PRO A 127 13.75 6.14 2.40
C PRO A 127 12.33 6.64 2.11
N TRP A 128 11.34 5.80 2.43
CA TRP A 128 9.93 6.15 2.41
C TRP A 128 9.32 5.91 3.80
N LEU A 129 8.73 6.94 4.39
CA LEU A 129 8.14 6.92 5.73
C LEU A 129 6.61 6.97 5.60
N PRO A 130 5.90 5.89 5.90
CA PRO A 130 4.45 5.85 5.81
C PRO A 130 3.78 6.69 6.90
N GLN A 131 2.66 7.31 6.54
CA GLN A 131 1.72 7.91 7.50
C GLN A 131 0.70 6.89 8.04
N THR A 132 0.27 5.94 7.19
CA THR A 132 -0.86 5.05 7.44
C THR A 132 -0.34 3.71 7.92
N PHE A 133 -0.95 3.14 8.95
CA PHE A 133 -0.70 1.76 9.35
C PHE A 133 -1.99 1.11 9.87
N LEU A 134 -2.12 -0.19 9.69
CA LEU A 134 -3.26 -0.94 10.18
C LEU A 134 -3.03 -1.39 11.63
N VAL A 135 -4.03 -1.25 12.48
CA VAL A 135 -4.11 -1.94 13.78
C VAL A 135 -5.28 -2.93 13.68
N PRO A 136 -5.01 -4.22 13.38
CA PRO A 136 -6.09 -5.20 13.33
C PRO A 136 -6.54 -5.50 14.75
N VAL A 137 -7.84 -5.39 15.04
CA VAL A 137 -8.39 -5.67 16.38
C VAL A 137 -9.27 -6.90 16.33
N SER A 138 -8.98 -7.89 17.15
CA SER A 138 -9.77 -9.12 17.22
C SER A 138 -11.21 -8.83 17.67
N ARG A 139 -12.16 -9.17 16.83
CA ARG A 139 -13.60 -9.19 17.15
C ARG A 139 -14.29 -10.33 16.42
N SER A 140 -15.58 -10.56 16.66
CA SER A 140 -16.32 -11.59 15.92
C SER A 140 -17.71 -11.09 15.60
N LEU A 141 -17.92 -10.67 14.35
CA LEU A 141 -19.20 -10.20 13.84
C LEU A 141 -19.44 -10.81 12.44
N PRO A 142 -20.70 -10.97 12.00
CA PRO A 142 -20.99 -11.23 10.59
C PRO A 142 -20.42 -10.10 9.71
N PRO A 143 -19.97 -10.41 8.48
CA PRO A 143 -19.37 -9.40 7.60
C PRO A 143 -20.37 -8.37 7.12
N ASP A 144 -21.68 -8.64 7.21
CA ASP A 144 -22.72 -7.70 6.80
C ASP A 144 -23.38 -7.01 8.03
N ALA A 145 -22.75 -7.07 9.21
CA ALA A 145 -23.24 -6.46 10.45
C ALA A 145 -22.61 -5.08 10.69
N ILE A 146 -22.73 -4.20 9.70
CA ILE A 146 -22.01 -2.92 9.60
C ILE A 146 -22.34 -1.98 10.76
N HIS A 147 -23.61 -1.80 11.11
CA HIS A 147 -23.99 -0.98 12.27
C HIS A 147 -23.43 -1.51 13.59
N ALA A 148 -23.42 -2.84 13.76
CA ALA A 148 -22.86 -3.45 14.96
C ALA A 148 -21.33 -3.27 15.03
N ASP A 149 -20.64 -3.21 13.89
CA ASP A 149 -19.21 -2.90 13.87
C ASP A 149 -18.93 -1.44 14.21
N LEU A 150 -19.72 -0.49 13.68
CA LEU A 150 -19.63 0.93 14.07
C LEU A 150 -19.82 1.08 15.59
N GLU A 151 -20.90 0.54 16.14
CA GLU A 151 -21.19 0.59 17.58
C GLU A 151 -20.06 -0.03 18.39
N TRP A 152 -19.54 -1.17 17.94
CA TRP A 152 -18.43 -1.85 18.59
C TRP A 152 -17.17 -0.97 18.61
N GLY A 153 -16.79 -0.35 17.50
CA GLY A 153 -15.59 0.47 17.47
C GLY A 153 -15.73 1.75 18.29
N ALA A 154 -16.91 2.38 18.28
CA ALA A 154 -17.21 3.53 19.14
C ALA A 154 -17.08 3.19 20.64
N GLU A 155 -17.36 1.95 21.06
CA GLU A 155 -17.18 1.50 22.44
C GLU A 155 -15.69 1.22 22.81
N HIS A 156 -14.86 0.84 21.83
CA HIS A 156 -13.53 0.27 22.10
C HIS A 156 -12.34 1.14 21.65
N ALA A 157 -12.55 2.21 20.88
CA ALA A 157 -11.47 3.02 20.32
C ALA A 157 -10.80 3.97 21.34
N ASP A 158 -11.53 4.43 22.36
CA ASP A 158 -11.06 5.45 23.31
C ASP A 158 -9.69 5.14 23.94
N PRO A 159 -9.41 3.93 24.46
CA PRO A 159 -8.10 3.62 25.04
C PRO A 159 -6.95 3.76 24.02
N PHE A 160 -7.19 3.40 22.76
CA PHE A 160 -6.19 3.53 21.69
C PHE A 160 -5.91 4.99 21.36
N LEU A 161 -6.96 5.79 21.16
CA LEU A 161 -6.85 7.22 20.84
C LEU A 161 -6.29 8.04 22.00
N ALA A 162 -6.52 7.63 23.24
CA ALA A 162 -5.93 8.26 24.42
C ALA A 162 -4.43 7.96 24.55
N ALA A 163 -4.02 6.74 24.21
CA ALA A 163 -2.60 6.34 24.21
C ALA A 163 -1.82 6.97 23.04
N ASN A 164 -2.48 7.26 21.92
CA ASN A 164 -1.87 7.81 20.71
C ASN A 164 -2.56 9.14 20.34
N PRO A 165 -2.16 10.28 20.95
CA PRO A 165 -2.82 11.58 20.76
C PRO A 165 -2.53 12.23 19.41
N ASP A 166 -1.54 11.73 18.69
CA ASP A 166 -0.97 12.26 17.45
C ASP A 166 -1.48 11.53 16.20
N VAL A 167 -2.55 10.76 16.32
CA VAL A 167 -3.15 10.02 15.20
C VAL A 167 -4.63 10.34 15.03
N SER A 168 -5.12 10.14 13.80
CA SER A 168 -6.53 9.99 13.45
C SER A 168 -6.82 8.51 13.18
N LEU A 169 -8.01 8.06 13.61
CA LEU A 169 -8.47 6.69 13.46
C LEU A 169 -9.59 6.63 12.43
N HIS A 170 -9.33 5.91 11.34
CA HIS A 170 -10.34 5.49 10.37
C HIS A 170 -10.69 4.04 10.69
N GLN A 171 -11.83 3.84 11.35
CA GLN A 171 -12.39 2.50 11.48
C GLN A 171 -13.02 2.11 10.16
N MET A 172 -12.37 1.18 9.45
CA MET A 172 -12.80 0.75 8.12
C MET A 172 -13.49 -0.61 8.20
N HIS A 173 -14.58 -0.76 7.47
CA HIS A 173 -15.28 -2.02 7.30
C HIS A 173 -15.60 -2.25 5.83
N ASP A 174 -14.83 -3.13 5.17
CA ASP A 174 -15.12 -3.55 3.80
C ASP A 174 -15.74 -4.95 3.74
N PRO A 175 -17.06 -5.04 3.50
CA PRO A 175 -17.77 -6.31 3.39
C PRO A 175 -17.65 -6.98 2.01
N ASN A 176 -17.01 -6.30 1.05
CA ASN A 176 -16.76 -6.72 -0.33
C ASN A 176 -15.36 -7.36 -0.45
N GLN A 177 -14.29 -6.57 -0.31
CA GLN A 177 -12.91 -7.04 -0.47
C GLN A 177 -12.44 -7.81 0.76
N ASP A 178 -12.59 -7.22 1.95
CA ASP A 178 -12.09 -7.80 3.20
C ASP A 178 -13.07 -8.79 3.86
N ARG A 179 -14.08 -9.28 3.11
CA ARG A 179 -15.21 -10.07 3.63
C ARG A 179 -14.82 -11.24 4.54
N LEU A 180 -13.65 -11.85 4.30
CA LEU A 180 -13.12 -12.94 5.13
C LEU A 180 -12.54 -12.42 6.44
N MET A 181 -11.81 -11.31 6.39
CA MET A 181 -11.11 -10.71 7.53
C MET A 181 -12.05 -9.95 8.45
N VAL A 182 -12.99 -9.15 7.91
CA VAL A 182 -13.95 -8.38 8.71
C VAL A 182 -14.93 -9.25 9.50
N ARG A 183 -14.88 -10.57 9.36
CA ARG A 183 -15.59 -11.50 10.26
C ARG A 183 -14.90 -11.65 11.61
N LYS A 184 -13.59 -11.42 11.64
CA LYS A 184 -12.68 -11.73 12.75
C LYS A 184 -11.88 -10.53 13.24
N LEU A 185 -11.85 -9.45 12.47
CA LEU A 185 -11.06 -8.28 12.74
C LEU A 185 -11.90 -7.01 12.51
N ALA A 186 -11.70 -6.02 13.37
CA ALA A 186 -11.99 -4.63 13.09
C ALA A 186 -10.72 -4.02 12.52
N TYR A 187 -10.83 -3.19 11.49
CA TYR A 187 -9.68 -2.50 10.93
C TYR A 187 -9.62 -1.10 11.48
N PHE A 188 -8.66 -0.86 12.37
CA PHE A 188 -8.31 0.48 12.82
C PHE A 188 -7.18 0.97 11.92
N ARG A 189 -7.54 1.54 10.77
CA ARG A 189 -6.55 2.19 9.89
C ARG A 189 -6.22 3.54 10.49
N THR A 190 -4.99 3.67 10.93
CA THR A 190 -4.54 4.81 11.71
C THR A 190 -3.64 5.66 10.84
N LYS A 191 -3.88 6.97 10.81
CA LYS A 191 -3.05 7.94 10.10
C LYS A 191 -2.33 8.83 11.10
N SER A 192 -1.03 9.01 10.88
CA SER A 192 -0.22 9.93 11.65
C SER A 192 -0.64 11.37 11.35
N ARG A 193 -0.87 12.18 12.38
CA ARG A 193 -1.07 13.63 12.28
C ARG A 193 0.19 14.43 12.59
N ARG A 194 1.23 13.74 13.05
CA ARG A 194 2.58 14.27 13.33
C ARG A 194 3.62 13.23 12.92
N LEU A 195 4.84 13.69 12.67
CA LEU A 195 5.97 12.82 12.38
C LEU A 195 6.29 11.92 13.57
N GLY A 196 6.27 12.47 14.79
CA GLY A 196 6.68 11.75 15.99
C GLY A 196 8.20 11.63 16.12
N ASP A 197 8.66 11.28 17.32
CA ASP A 197 10.07 11.39 17.71
C ASP A 197 11.00 10.59 16.79
N ALA A 198 10.64 9.35 16.44
CA ALA A 198 11.48 8.45 15.65
C ALA A 198 11.63 8.91 14.20
N TYR A 199 10.58 9.49 13.59
CA TYR A 199 10.70 10.02 12.24
C TYR A 199 11.46 11.35 12.23
N GLU A 200 11.22 12.24 13.20
CA GLU A 200 11.98 13.49 13.31
C GLU A 200 13.48 13.21 13.53
N GLU A 201 13.84 12.36 14.51
CA GLU A 201 15.23 11.99 14.79
C GLU A 201 15.89 11.32 13.58
N PHE A 202 15.17 10.43 12.89
CA PHE A 202 15.69 9.79 11.69
C PHE A 202 15.96 10.81 10.59
N ILE A 203 15.00 11.68 10.28
CA ILE A 203 15.16 12.73 9.26
C ILE A 203 16.34 13.63 9.60
N GLU A 204 16.44 14.10 10.84
CA GLU A 204 17.54 14.96 11.31
C GLU A 204 18.91 14.27 11.22
N THR A 205 18.95 12.96 11.42
CA THR A 205 20.18 12.17 11.38
C THR A 205 20.63 11.88 9.94
N VAL A 206 19.70 11.52 9.05
CA VAL A 206 20.04 10.94 7.75
C VAL A 206 19.86 11.89 6.58
N LEU A 207 19.02 12.93 6.70
CA LEU A 207 18.79 13.88 5.63
C LEU A 207 19.99 14.84 5.52
N ALA A 208 20.45 15.08 4.29
CA ALA A 208 21.48 16.08 4.04
C ALA A 208 21.03 17.47 4.55
N SER A 209 21.98 18.33 4.90
CA SER A 209 21.68 19.69 5.42
C SER A 209 20.88 20.57 4.45
N ASP A 210 21.02 20.31 3.15
CA ASP A 210 20.27 20.89 2.04
C ASP A 210 19.28 19.89 1.42
N GLY A 211 18.96 18.82 2.16
CA GLY A 211 18.10 17.75 1.70
C GLY A 211 16.64 18.15 1.63
N THR A 212 15.86 17.33 0.93
CA THR A 212 14.44 17.59 0.64
C THR A 212 13.51 16.55 1.26
N ILE A 213 12.45 16.99 1.92
CA ILE A 213 11.32 16.15 2.30
C ILE A 213 10.31 16.17 1.16
N ILE A 214 10.01 15.02 0.58
CA ILE A 214 8.98 14.86 -0.44
C ILE A 214 7.71 14.39 0.25
N THR A 215 6.66 15.21 0.27
CA THR A 215 5.35 14.78 0.76
C THR A 215 4.61 14.03 -0.35
N LEU A 216 4.09 12.85 -0.02
CA LEU A 216 3.26 12.06 -0.92
C LEU A 216 1.80 12.22 -0.53
N GLU A 217 1.09 13.09 -1.23
CA GLU A 217 -0.24 13.60 -0.89
C GLU A 217 -1.30 13.04 -1.84
N CYS A 218 -1.81 11.85 -1.55
CA CYS A 218 -2.97 11.31 -2.26
C CYS A 218 -4.25 11.97 -1.73
N GLU A 219 -4.96 12.70 -2.58
CA GLU A 219 -6.17 13.44 -2.21
C GLU A 219 -7.44 12.56 -2.21
N TYR A 220 -7.28 11.26 -2.46
CA TYR A 220 -8.38 10.29 -2.50
C TYR A 220 -9.18 10.33 -1.20
N ASP A 221 -10.47 10.64 -1.34
CA ASP A 221 -11.40 10.79 -0.24
C ASP A 221 -12.49 9.71 -0.27
N TRP A 222 -13.23 9.59 0.83
CA TRP A 222 -14.28 8.59 0.95
C TRP A 222 -15.43 9.09 1.86
N PRO A 223 -16.70 8.74 1.56
CA PRO A 223 -17.82 9.03 2.45
C PRO A 223 -17.65 8.34 3.82
N ALA A 224 -17.75 9.08 4.91
CA ALA A 224 -17.57 8.53 6.25
C ALA A 224 -18.63 9.05 7.23
N VAL A 225 -18.77 8.34 8.34
CA VAL A 225 -19.53 8.78 9.52
C VAL A 225 -18.55 9.29 10.55
N ARG A 226 -18.74 10.51 11.04
CA ARG A 226 -18.00 11.01 12.19
C ARG A 226 -18.48 10.34 13.48
N ILE A 227 -17.57 9.65 14.16
CA ILE A 227 -17.80 9.15 15.53
C ILE A 227 -17.34 10.19 16.55
N ASP A 228 -16.15 10.75 16.35
CA ASP A 228 -15.55 11.81 17.17
C ASP A 228 -14.54 12.64 16.33
N ASP A 229 -13.92 13.66 16.91
CA ASP A 229 -12.96 14.57 16.28
C ASP A 229 -11.75 13.85 15.63
N ARG A 230 -11.40 12.66 16.13
CA ARG A 230 -10.28 11.84 15.64
C ARG A 230 -10.69 10.42 15.27
N HIS A 231 -11.99 10.14 15.17
CA HIS A 231 -12.51 8.81 14.89
C HIS A 231 -13.61 8.89 13.84
N THR A 232 -13.36 8.31 12.68
CA THR A 232 -14.31 8.19 11.58
C THR A 232 -14.60 6.72 11.30
N TYR A 233 -15.77 6.45 10.73
CA TYR A 233 -16.17 5.13 10.29
C TYR A 233 -16.39 5.12 8.78
N GLN A 234 -15.66 4.25 8.09
CA GLN A 234 -15.65 4.10 6.64
C GLN A 234 -16.24 2.74 6.25
N VAL A 235 -17.27 2.71 5.39
CA VAL A 235 -17.74 1.46 4.77
C VAL A 235 -17.13 1.30 3.39
N GLY A 236 -16.51 0.15 3.14
CA GLY A 236 -15.77 -0.11 1.91
C GLY A 236 -14.39 0.53 1.89
N GLY A 237 -13.72 0.36 0.76
CA GLY A 237 -12.47 1.01 0.41
C GLY A 237 -12.20 0.84 -1.08
N HIS A 238 -11.07 1.35 -1.55
CA HIS A 238 -10.67 1.21 -2.95
C HIS A 238 -10.68 -0.27 -3.36
N GLY A 239 -11.55 -0.63 -4.32
CA GLY A 239 -11.85 -2.04 -4.57
C GLY A 239 -12.84 -2.27 -5.70
N GLY A 240 -12.81 -1.45 -6.75
CA GLY A 240 -13.55 -1.70 -8.00
C GLY A 240 -15.06 -1.40 -7.97
N LEU A 241 -15.58 -0.96 -6.82
CA LEU A 241 -16.89 -0.33 -6.70
C LEU A 241 -16.70 1.17 -6.48
N ASP A 242 -17.65 1.95 -6.99
CA ASP A 242 -17.75 3.36 -6.65
C ASP A 242 -18.06 3.52 -5.14
N PRO A 243 -17.54 4.57 -4.47
CA PRO A 243 -17.76 4.78 -3.04
C PRO A 243 -19.25 4.79 -2.65
N GLU A 244 -20.08 5.47 -3.45
CA GLU A 244 -21.51 5.63 -3.22
C GLU A 244 -22.27 4.29 -3.30
N SER A 245 -21.80 3.34 -4.13
CA SER A 245 -22.43 2.02 -4.27
C SER A 245 -22.49 1.26 -2.94
N TYR A 246 -21.50 1.41 -2.05
CA TYR A 246 -21.52 0.77 -0.72
C TYR A 246 -22.72 1.21 0.14
N TYR A 247 -23.25 2.41 -0.08
CA TYR A 247 -24.32 3.01 0.71
C TYR A 247 -25.69 2.89 0.02
N GLU A 248 -25.74 3.10 -1.28
CA GLU A 248 -27.00 3.09 -2.05
C GLU A 248 -27.42 1.65 -2.44
N GLY A 249 -26.42 0.82 -2.75
CA GLY A 249 -26.59 -0.49 -3.38
C GLY A 249 -26.81 -0.39 -4.90
N ASP A 250 -26.38 -1.42 -5.62
CA ASP A 250 -26.59 -1.57 -7.07
C ASP A 250 -26.77 -3.06 -7.45
N ASP A 251 -26.98 -3.31 -8.74
CA ASP A 251 -27.19 -4.67 -9.26
C ASP A 251 -25.96 -5.58 -9.03
N ALA A 252 -24.74 -5.04 -9.10
CA ALA A 252 -23.51 -5.79 -8.89
C ALA A 252 -23.38 -6.22 -7.42
N ILE A 253 -23.76 -5.35 -6.48
CA ILE A 253 -23.81 -5.65 -5.05
C ILE A 253 -24.89 -6.70 -4.76
N ALA A 254 -26.08 -6.59 -5.37
CA ALA A 254 -27.14 -7.56 -5.20
C ALA A 254 -26.73 -8.96 -5.66
N GLU A 255 -26.10 -9.05 -6.85
CA GLU A 255 -25.57 -10.30 -7.38
C GLU A 255 -24.47 -10.87 -6.47
N PHE A 256 -23.52 -10.03 -6.03
CA PHE A 256 -22.49 -10.45 -5.10
C PHE A 256 -23.08 -11.00 -3.79
N LEU A 257 -24.04 -10.30 -3.18
CA LEU A 257 -24.64 -10.72 -1.91
C LEU A 257 -25.46 -12.01 -2.04
N GLU A 258 -26.10 -12.23 -3.19
CA GLU A 258 -26.74 -13.50 -3.53
C GLU A 258 -25.71 -14.64 -3.61
N GLN A 259 -24.61 -14.43 -4.35
CA GLN A 259 -23.52 -15.40 -4.47
C GLN A 259 -22.88 -15.71 -3.10
N GLN A 260 -22.79 -14.72 -2.21
CA GLN A 260 -22.28 -14.86 -0.85
C GLN A 260 -23.31 -15.45 0.13
N GLY A 261 -24.57 -15.65 -0.27
CA GLY A 261 -25.64 -16.17 0.57
C GLY A 261 -26.05 -15.24 1.72
N ALA A 262 -25.94 -13.92 1.55
CA ALA A 262 -26.15 -12.92 2.61
C ALA A 262 -27.63 -12.66 2.97
N ASN A 263 -28.58 -13.30 2.26
CA ASN A 263 -30.04 -13.13 2.41
C ASN A 263 -30.50 -11.66 2.38
N ARG A 264 -29.88 -10.85 1.51
CA ARG A 264 -30.15 -9.43 1.28
C ARG A 264 -29.60 -9.03 -0.10
N ASP A 265 -30.10 -7.93 -0.64
CA ASP A 265 -29.75 -7.37 -1.96
C ASP A 265 -28.84 -6.13 -1.87
N ARG A 266 -28.65 -5.58 -0.67
CA ARG A 266 -27.70 -4.49 -0.40
C ARG A 266 -27.15 -4.57 1.02
N TRP A 267 -26.10 -3.78 1.27
CA TRP A 267 -25.65 -3.52 2.63
C TRP A 267 -26.56 -2.50 3.32
N TYR A 268 -26.73 -2.67 4.63
CA TYR A 268 -27.42 -1.70 5.48
C TYR A 268 -26.35 -0.96 6.26
N THR A 269 -26.07 0.26 5.81
CA THR A 269 -24.98 1.10 6.29
C THR A 269 -25.54 2.31 7.04
N PRO A 270 -24.77 2.89 7.97
CA PRO A 270 -25.06 4.21 8.48
C PRO A 270 -24.87 5.26 7.36
N ASP A 271 -25.71 6.29 7.36
CA ASP A 271 -25.60 7.40 6.40
C ASP A 271 -24.31 8.20 6.67
N PRO A 272 -23.43 8.42 5.68
CA PRO A 272 -22.24 9.23 5.86
C PRO A 272 -22.62 10.71 6.05
N ASP A 273 -21.92 11.42 6.92
CA ASP A 273 -22.13 12.84 7.20
C ASP A 273 -21.04 13.75 6.64
N GLU A 274 -19.97 13.16 6.09
CA GLU A 274 -18.86 13.88 5.49
C GLU A 274 -18.06 13.05 4.48
N ARG A 275 -17.07 13.70 3.85
CA ARG A 275 -15.99 13.04 3.13
C ARG A 275 -14.67 13.38 3.81
N VAL A 276 -13.84 12.37 4.02
CA VAL A 276 -12.53 12.46 4.67
C VAL A 276 -11.49 11.76 3.81
N PRO A 277 -10.18 12.00 4.00
CA PRO A 277 -9.16 11.20 3.33
C PRO A 277 -9.43 9.70 3.51
N GLU A 278 -9.37 8.94 2.42
CA GLU A 278 -9.68 7.51 2.45
C GLU A 278 -8.74 6.77 3.41
N ALA A 279 -9.27 5.81 4.16
CA ALA A 279 -8.62 5.17 5.30
C ALA A 279 -7.23 4.57 5.00
N GLU A 280 -7.00 3.98 3.83
CA GLU A 280 -5.71 3.40 3.43
C GLU A 280 -4.80 4.40 2.72
N TRP A 281 -5.31 5.01 1.65
CA TRP A 281 -4.53 5.70 0.63
C TRP A 281 -4.48 7.21 0.84
N GLY A 282 -5.57 7.81 1.32
CA GLY A 282 -5.71 9.25 1.45
C GLY A 282 -4.68 9.88 2.41
N PHE A 283 -4.29 11.11 2.15
CA PHE A 283 -3.31 11.84 2.95
C PHE A 283 -3.96 12.59 4.13
N GLU A 284 -3.37 12.51 5.32
CA GLU A 284 -3.76 13.28 6.51
C GLU A 284 -3.15 14.69 6.48
N PRO A 285 -3.94 15.75 6.24
CA PRO A 285 -3.42 17.11 6.08
C PRO A 285 -2.66 17.61 7.31
N ALA A 286 -3.05 17.18 8.52
CA ALA A 286 -2.36 17.58 9.74
C ALA A 286 -0.88 17.13 9.76
N LEU A 287 -0.54 16.01 9.12
CA LEU A 287 0.86 15.58 8.96
C LEU A 287 1.65 16.54 8.08
N GLY A 288 1.02 17.06 7.02
CA GLY A 288 1.65 18.05 6.14
C GLY A 288 2.04 19.33 6.88
N GLU A 289 1.20 19.80 7.80
CA GLU A 289 1.51 20.96 8.65
C GLU A 289 2.71 20.69 9.58
N ASP A 290 2.82 19.47 10.11
CA ASP A 290 3.92 19.09 11.00
C ASP A 290 5.25 18.89 10.24
N ILE A 291 5.19 18.42 8.99
CA ILE A 291 6.34 18.34 8.09
C ILE A 291 6.85 19.74 7.74
N ASP A 292 5.96 20.67 7.39
CA ASP A 292 6.33 22.05 7.11
C ASP A 292 7.02 22.69 8.33
N ARG A 293 6.52 22.43 9.55
CA ARG A 293 7.17 22.87 10.80
C ARG A 293 8.60 22.33 10.91
N LEU A 294 8.80 21.01 10.80
CA LEU A 294 10.13 20.41 10.93
C LEU A 294 11.10 20.99 9.88
N ALA A 295 10.62 21.17 8.65
CA ALA A 295 11.41 21.72 7.57
C ALA A 295 11.81 23.18 7.81
N ASP A 296 10.89 24.02 8.28
CA ASP A 296 11.18 25.42 8.64
C ASP A 296 12.17 25.51 9.82
N GLU A 297 12.07 24.62 10.81
CA GLU A 297 12.96 24.58 11.99
C GLU A 297 14.40 24.15 11.63
N ASN A 298 14.56 23.21 10.70
CA ASN A 298 15.85 22.63 10.32
C ASN A 298 16.42 23.14 8.99
N GLY A 299 15.66 23.96 8.25
CA GLY A 299 16.07 24.56 6.99
C GLY A 299 15.99 23.65 5.76
N TYR A 300 15.26 22.52 5.85
CA TYR A 300 15.03 21.59 4.74
C TYR A 300 14.14 22.20 3.65
N ASP A 301 14.25 21.67 2.43
CA ASP A 301 13.27 21.95 1.39
C ASP A 301 12.11 20.96 1.48
N VAL A 302 10.89 21.40 1.15
CA VAL A 302 9.74 20.51 1.00
C VAL A 302 9.23 20.57 -0.43
N ARG A 303 9.05 19.38 -1.02
CA ARG A 303 8.40 19.19 -2.33
C ARG A 303 7.12 18.40 -2.14
N ARG A 304 6.00 18.94 -2.59
CA ARG A 304 4.70 18.30 -2.50
C ARG A 304 4.38 17.60 -3.80
N LEU A 305 4.22 16.29 -3.71
CA LEU A 305 3.76 15.43 -4.80
C LEU A 305 2.30 15.06 -4.54
N ARG A 306 1.38 15.77 -5.20
CA ARG A 306 -0.08 15.59 -5.06
C ARG A 306 -0.69 14.91 -6.27
N PHE A 307 -1.72 14.12 -6.01
CA PHE A 307 -2.50 13.38 -7.00
C PHE A 307 -3.83 12.94 -6.40
N ASP A 308 -4.86 12.77 -7.23
CA ASP A 308 -6.24 12.59 -6.78
C ASP A 308 -6.48 11.14 -6.39
N GLU A 309 -6.03 10.18 -7.20
CA GLU A 309 -6.27 8.76 -7.00
C GLU A 309 -4.98 7.95 -6.84
N PRO A 310 -4.97 6.87 -6.02
CA PRO A 310 -3.73 6.15 -5.70
C PRO A 310 -2.98 5.61 -6.92
N HIS A 311 -3.69 5.26 -8.00
CA HIS A 311 -3.09 4.70 -9.22
C HIS A 311 -2.40 5.75 -10.12
N GLU A 312 -2.70 7.04 -9.97
CA GLU A 312 -2.25 8.11 -10.89
C GLU A 312 -0.75 8.37 -10.83
N LEU A 313 -0.10 7.99 -9.73
CA LEU A 313 1.35 8.07 -9.62
C LEU A 313 2.09 7.08 -10.53
N SER A 314 1.43 5.97 -10.93
CA SER A 314 2.08 4.88 -11.65
C SER A 314 2.61 5.26 -13.04
N PRO A 315 1.85 5.93 -13.92
CA PRO A 315 2.37 6.44 -15.20
C PRO A 315 3.63 7.29 -15.04
N PHE A 316 3.61 8.25 -14.11
CA PHE A 316 4.74 9.16 -13.87
C PHE A 316 5.99 8.39 -13.45
N VAL A 317 5.86 7.44 -12.52
CA VAL A 317 6.99 6.61 -12.07
C VAL A 317 7.49 5.69 -13.19
N ALA A 318 6.59 5.08 -13.96
CA ALA A 318 6.93 4.23 -15.10
C ALA A 318 7.80 4.99 -16.13
N ASP A 319 7.43 6.23 -16.44
CA ASP A 319 8.15 7.05 -17.41
C ASP A 319 9.54 7.45 -16.91
N ARG A 320 9.71 7.75 -15.61
CA ARG A 320 11.04 8.00 -15.01
C ARG A 320 11.94 6.77 -15.10
N TYR A 321 11.38 5.57 -14.97
CA TYR A 321 12.12 4.32 -15.20
C TYR A 321 12.52 4.15 -16.67
N ARG A 322 11.63 4.43 -17.63
CA ARG A 322 11.96 4.41 -19.08
C ARG A 322 13.09 5.39 -19.40
N GLU A 323 13.00 6.62 -18.93
CA GLU A 323 14.04 7.65 -19.11
C GLU A 323 15.37 7.19 -18.53
N ARG A 324 15.36 6.69 -17.28
CA ARG A 324 16.57 6.20 -16.62
C ARG A 324 17.23 5.05 -17.38
N TYR A 325 16.43 4.11 -17.86
CA TYR A 325 16.96 2.98 -18.62
C TYR A 325 17.48 3.40 -19.99
N ALA A 326 16.82 4.33 -20.69
CA ALA A 326 17.30 4.89 -21.94
C ALA A 326 18.67 5.58 -21.75
N GLU A 327 18.84 6.40 -20.69
CA GLU A 327 20.11 7.03 -20.35
C GLU A 327 21.24 6.00 -20.11
N LEU A 328 20.89 4.85 -19.54
CA LEU A 328 21.81 3.74 -19.26
C LEU A 328 22.01 2.80 -20.46
N GLY A 329 21.38 3.08 -21.62
CA GLY A 329 21.43 2.21 -22.80
C GLY A 329 20.78 0.84 -22.57
N ARG A 330 19.80 0.75 -21.67
CA ARG A 330 19.02 -0.46 -21.36
C ARG A 330 17.70 -0.47 -22.13
N PRO A 331 17.10 -1.65 -22.35
CA PRO A 331 15.76 -1.73 -22.93
C PRO A 331 14.71 -1.04 -22.06
N VAL A 332 13.70 -0.47 -22.72
CA VAL A 332 12.58 0.31 -22.15
C VAL A 332 11.21 -0.29 -22.53
N ASP A 333 11.24 -1.55 -22.95
CA ASP A 333 10.22 -2.30 -23.68
C ASP A 333 9.62 -3.44 -22.85
N ARG A 334 9.97 -3.54 -21.56
CA ARG A 334 9.38 -4.48 -20.61
C ARG A 334 8.59 -3.77 -19.52
N LEU A 335 7.28 -3.91 -19.53
CA LEU A 335 6.38 -3.46 -18.46
C LEU A 335 6.19 -4.59 -17.45
N PHE A 336 6.25 -4.26 -16.16
CA PHE A 336 5.89 -5.16 -15.08
C PHE A 336 4.86 -4.50 -14.15
N VAL A 337 3.61 -4.92 -14.34
CA VAL A 337 2.46 -4.46 -13.55
C VAL A 337 2.43 -5.23 -12.23
N GLN A 338 2.38 -4.51 -11.11
CA GLN A 338 2.47 -5.09 -9.77
C GLN A 338 1.26 -4.66 -8.95
N SER A 339 0.57 -5.62 -8.35
CA SER A 339 -0.75 -5.40 -7.76
C SER A 339 -0.67 -5.37 -6.23
N PHE A 340 -1.24 -4.32 -5.64
CA PHE A 340 -1.36 -4.12 -4.21
C PHE A 340 -0.02 -4.33 -3.49
N ALA A 341 0.07 -5.29 -2.56
CA ALA A 341 1.26 -5.60 -1.78
C ALA A 341 2.34 -6.39 -2.55
N LEU A 342 2.06 -6.92 -3.75
CA LEU A 342 2.99 -7.76 -4.51
C LEU A 342 4.00 -6.91 -5.28
N VAL A 343 4.80 -6.12 -4.56
CA VAL A 343 5.82 -5.21 -5.12
C VAL A 343 7.24 -5.80 -5.01
N GLU A 344 8.03 -5.58 -6.05
CA GLU A 344 9.35 -6.14 -6.29
C GLU A 344 10.32 -5.07 -6.84
N PRO A 345 10.63 -4.01 -6.06
CA PRO A 345 11.51 -2.93 -6.52
C PRO A 345 12.92 -3.42 -6.86
N TRP A 346 13.46 -4.38 -6.09
CA TRP A 346 14.77 -4.96 -6.35
C TRP A 346 14.78 -5.73 -7.69
N TRP A 347 13.85 -6.67 -7.86
CA TRP A 347 13.78 -7.47 -9.09
C TRP A 347 13.45 -6.61 -10.31
N THR A 348 12.58 -5.59 -10.18
CA THR A 348 12.27 -4.62 -11.24
C THR A 348 13.55 -3.96 -11.78
N LEU A 349 14.45 -3.51 -10.91
CA LEU A 349 15.75 -2.93 -11.31
C LEU A 349 16.69 -3.99 -11.92
N ARG A 350 16.68 -5.21 -11.36
CA ARG A 350 17.52 -6.33 -11.80
C ARG A 350 17.12 -6.85 -13.17
N THR A 351 15.84 -6.86 -13.51
CA THR A 351 15.30 -7.28 -14.81
C THR A 351 15.27 -6.16 -15.83
N GLY A 352 15.49 -4.91 -15.41
CA GLY A 352 15.29 -3.75 -16.27
C GLY A 352 13.84 -3.63 -16.71
N SER A 353 12.90 -3.98 -15.83
CA SER A 353 11.47 -3.79 -16.05
C SER A 353 11.07 -2.37 -15.66
N VAL A 354 10.15 -1.80 -16.43
CA VAL A 354 9.42 -0.57 -16.09
C VAL A 354 8.29 -0.97 -15.15
N PRO A 355 8.27 -0.47 -13.89
CA PRO A 355 7.19 -0.79 -12.97
C PRO A 355 5.94 0.00 -13.31
N TYR A 356 4.79 -0.62 -13.11
CA TYR A 356 3.50 0.05 -13.00
C TYR A 356 2.77 -0.57 -11.83
N TRP A 357 2.27 0.22 -10.91
CA TRP A 357 1.58 -0.31 -9.73
C TRP A 357 0.07 -0.11 -9.86
N THR A 358 -0.71 -1.10 -9.44
CA THR A 358 -2.16 -0.95 -9.28
C THR A 358 -2.54 -1.10 -7.81
N PRO A 359 -3.39 -0.22 -7.26
CA PRO A 359 -3.86 -0.33 -5.88
C PRO A 359 -4.52 -1.67 -5.58
N PHE A 360 -5.20 -2.26 -6.57
CA PHE A 360 -5.74 -3.61 -6.45
C PHE A 360 -5.71 -4.36 -7.78
N ASN A 361 -6.52 -5.41 -7.93
CA ASN A 361 -6.64 -6.24 -9.13
C ASN A 361 -8.07 -6.23 -9.71
N THR A 362 -8.73 -5.08 -9.67
CA THR A 362 -10.11 -4.87 -10.13
C THR A 362 -10.24 -4.59 -11.62
N ALA A 363 -11.47 -4.61 -12.13
CA ALA A 363 -11.74 -4.25 -13.52
C ALA A 363 -11.40 -2.77 -13.83
N PRO A 364 -11.67 -1.79 -12.93
CA PRO A 364 -11.14 -0.44 -13.05
C PRO A 364 -9.60 -0.38 -13.07
N ASP A 365 -8.90 -1.10 -12.19
CA ASP A 365 -7.42 -1.14 -12.21
C ASP A 365 -6.88 -1.59 -13.58
N ALA A 366 -7.48 -2.64 -14.16
CA ALA A 366 -7.12 -3.12 -15.49
C ALA A 366 -7.42 -2.08 -16.60
N ALA A 367 -8.49 -1.29 -16.45
CA ALA A 367 -8.81 -0.21 -17.38
C ALA A 367 -7.81 0.94 -17.32
N GLN A 368 -7.28 1.27 -16.14
CA GLN A 368 -6.22 2.28 -16.01
C GLN A 368 -4.91 1.85 -16.65
N VAL A 369 -4.57 0.55 -16.57
CA VAL A 369 -3.42 0.03 -17.32
C VAL A 369 -3.66 0.12 -18.84
N ASP A 370 -4.87 -0.16 -19.32
CA ASP A 370 -5.21 0.03 -20.75
C ASP A 370 -5.04 1.48 -21.18
N SER A 371 -5.56 2.43 -20.38
CA SER A 371 -5.44 3.86 -20.65
C SER A 371 -3.98 4.30 -20.72
N TYR A 372 -3.15 3.84 -19.78
CA TYR A 372 -1.70 4.07 -19.83
C TYR A 372 -1.07 3.53 -21.12
N LEU A 373 -1.42 2.30 -21.51
CA LEU A 373 -0.91 1.65 -22.71
C LEU A 373 -1.39 2.29 -24.03
N ASP A 374 -2.46 3.10 -24.01
CA ASP A 374 -2.90 3.89 -25.17
C ASP A 374 -2.01 5.11 -25.41
N GLY A 375 -1.40 5.64 -24.33
CA GLY A 375 -0.63 6.88 -24.36
C GLY A 375 0.88 6.72 -24.59
N VAL A 376 1.41 5.50 -24.59
CA VAL A 376 2.86 5.24 -24.59
C VAL A 376 3.33 4.37 -25.75
N GLU A 377 4.64 4.42 -26.02
CA GLU A 377 5.27 3.52 -26.98
C GLU A 377 5.09 2.05 -26.56
N PRO A 378 4.69 1.16 -27.50
CA PRO A 378 4.39 -0.23 -27.19
C PRO A 378 5.53 -0.97 -26.49
N TYR A 379 5.16 -1.83 -25.55
CA TYR A 379 6.06 -2.76 -24.88
C TYR A 379 6.18 -4.06 -25.68
N ASP A 380 7.39 -4.64 -25.71
CA ASP A 380 7.63 -6.00 -26.22
C ASP A 380 7.17 -7.05 -25.21
N GLU A 381 7.35 -6.75 -23.93
CA GLU A 381 7.00 -7.64 -22.83
C GLU A 381 6.05 -6.95 -21.84
N ILE A 382 4.91 -7.58 -21.51
CA ILE A 382 4.02 -7.12 -20.44
C ILE A 382 3.72 -8.26 -19.47
N TRP A 383 4.20 -8.13 -18.25
CA TRP A 383 4.01 -9.11 -17.18
C TRP A 383 3.17 -8.50 -16.06
N THR A 384 2.40 -9.32 -15.33
CA THR A 384 1.70 -8.85 -14.13
C THR A 384 1.69 -9.85 -12.98
N THR A 385 1.70 -9.36 -11.75
CA THR A 385 1.26 -10.11 -10.57
C THR A 385 -0.19 -9.76 -10.26
N LEU A 386 -0.98 -10.67 -9.69
CA LEU A 386 -2.31 -10.36 -9.18
C LEU A 386 -2.43 -10.77 -7.72
N PHE A 387 -2.79 -9.82 -6.86
CA PHE A 387 -3.02 -10.11 -5.45
C PHE A 387 -4.26 -11.00 -5.27
N ALA A 388 -4.21 -11.93 -4.33
CA ALA A 388 -5.27 -12.90 -4.09
C ALA A 388 -5.80 -12.78 -2.66
N HIS A 389 -6.90 -12.04 -2.50
CA HIS A 389 -7.57 -11.82 -1.21
C HIS A 389 -8.60 -12.90 -0.84
N GLY A 390 -8.82 -13.87 -1.73
CA GLY A 390 -9.65 -15.04 -1.45
C GLY A 390 -11.16 -14.80 -1.53
N VAL A 391 -11.58 -13.72 -2.19
CA VAL A 391 -12.99 -13.39 -2.42
C VAL A 391 -13.20 -13.03 -3.88
N GLU A 392 -14.25 -13.60 -4.49
CA GLU A 392 -14.78 -13.10 -5.76
C GLU A 392 -15.65 -11.87 -5.47
N SER A 393 -14.98 -10.74 -5.26
CA SER A 393 -15.59 -9.46 -4.88
C SER A 393 -16.33 -8.82 -6.06
N ALA A 394 -17.36 -8.03 -5.77
CA ALA A 394 -17.95 -7.15 -6.77
C ALA A 394 -16.88 -6.19 -7.31
N GLY A 395 -16.83 -6.01 -8.64
CA GLY A 395 -15.81 -5.21 -9.33
C GLY A 395 -14.47 -5.91 -9.59
N LEU A 396 -14.31 -7.19 -9.20
CA LEU A 396 -13.07 -7.95 -9.45
C LEU A 396 -12.73 -8.04 -10.95
N GLY A 397 -11.47 -7.81 -11.30
CA GLY A 397 -10.97 -8.02 -12.65
C GLY A 397 -10.77 -9.51 -12.92
N SER A 398 -11.49 -10.07 -13.89
CA SER A 398 -11.31 -11.47 -14.27
C SER A 398 -9.92 -11.74 -14.88
N ILE A 399 -9.46 -12.98 -14.84
CA ILE A 399 -8.22 -13.39 -15.53
C ILE A 399 -8.29 -13.07 -17.03
N ASP A 400 -9.45 -13.26 -17.67
CA ASP A 400 -9.61 -12.93 -19.09
C ASP A 400 -9.50 -11.42 -19.35
N ARG A 401 -10.02 -10.60 -18.43
CA ARG A 401 -9.87 -9.14 -18.50
C ARG A 401 -8.40 -8.74 -18.40
N TRP A 402 -7.67 -9.27 -17.41
CA TRP A 402 -6.24 -9.01 -17.26
C TRP A 402 -5.46 -9.52 -18.48
N ARG A 403 -5.72 -10.74 -18.95
CA ARG A 403 -5.06 -11.29 -20.14
C ARG A 403 -5.28 -10.43 -21.38
N SER A 404 -6.46 -9.82 -21.52
CA SER A 404 -6.74 -8.86 -22.60
C SER A 404 -5.80 -7.66 -22.55
N VAL A 405 -5.57 -7.07 -21.37
CA VAL A 405 -4.62 -5.94 -21.20
C VAL A 405 -3.20 -6.38 -21.56
N LEU A 406 -2.76 -7.52 -21.01
CA LEU A 406 -1.42 -8.06 -21.21
C LEU A 406 -1.13 -8.39 -22.68
N SER A 407 -2.15 -8.82 -23.43
CA SER A 407 -2.03 -9.17 -24.86
C SER A 407 -1.67 -7.98 -25.77
N ARG A 408 -1.63 -6.76 -25.23
CA ARG A 408 -1.13 -5.57 -25.92
C ARG A 408 0.39 -5.56 -26.11
N ALA A 409 1.11 -6.46 -25.45
CA ALA A 409 2.54 -6.67 -25.69
C ALA A 409 2.80 -7.12 -27.13
N ARG A 410 3.92 -6.68 -27.73
CA ARG A 410 4.29 -7.09 -29.10
C ARG A 410 4.79 -8.53 -29.18
N ASP A 411 5.51 -9.00 -28.15
CA ASP A 411 6.21 -10.29 -28.19
C ASP A 411 5.73 -11.28 -27.12
N GLN A 412 5.81 -10.92 -25.83
CA GLN A 412 5.51 -11.84 -24.74
C GLN A 412 4.69 -11.17 -23.65
N TYR A 413 3.81 -11.95 -23.04
CA TYR A 413 3.04 -11.47 -21.90
C TYR A 413 2.58 -12.64 -21.03
N GLY A 414 2.19 -12.33 -19.79
CA GLY A 414 1.62 -13.32 -18.90
C GLY A 414 1.67 -12.91 -17.45
N PHE A 415 1.41 -13.88 -16.58
CA PHE A 415 1.35 -13.69 -15.14
C PHE A 415 2.62 -14.20 -14.46
N VAL A 416 3.08 -13.48 -13.44
CA VAL A 416 4.21 -13.87 -12.59
C VAL A 416 3.65 -14.38 -11.28
N GLY A 417 3.84 -15.68 -11.01
CA GLY A 417 3.44 -16.29 -9.74
C GLY A 417 1.94 -16.33 -9.47
N VAL A 418 1.10 -16.34 -10.50
CA VAL A 418 -0.36 -16.43 -10.38
C VAL A 418 -0.85 -17.76 -10.95
N ASP A 419 -1.64 -18.51 -10.18
CA ASP A 419 -2.47 -19.60 -10.67
C ASP A 419 -3.78 -19.05 -11.21
N GLU A 420 -3.82 -18.88 -12.54
CA GLU A 420 -4.97 -18.37 -13.29
C GLU A 420 -6.27 -19.16 -13.04
N THR A 421 -6.18 -20.43 -12.64
CA THR A 421 -7.37 -21.27 -12.42
C THR A 421 -7.92 -21.18 -11.01
N GLU A 422 -7.09 -20.72 -10.07
CA GLU A 422 -7.44 -20.58 -8.66
C GLU A 422 -7.66 -19.14 -8.23
N PHE A 423 -7.21 -18.14 -8.99
CA PHE A 423 -7.52 -16.73 -8.77
C PHE A 423 -9.05 -16.50 -8.66
N PRO A 424 -9.54 -15.71 -7.68
CA PRO A 424 -8.82 -14.90 -6.67
C PRO A 424 -8.46 -15.65 -5.36
N TYR A 425 -8.57 -16.98 -5.33
CA TYR A 425 -8.29 -17.85 -4.17
C TYR A 425 -6.87 -18.42 -4.14
N ASP A 426 -5.98 -17.93 -5.00
CA ASP A 426 -4.59 -18.36 -5.11
C ASP A 426 -3.72 -17.83 -3.95
N ILE A 427 -3.66 -18.57 -2.84
CA ILE A 427 -2.84 -18.17 -1.69
C ILE A 427 -1.33 -18.24 -2.02
N GLU A 428 -0.93 -19.14 -2.91
CA GLU A 428 0.49 -19.34 -3.25
C GLU A 428 1.11 -18.12 -3.92
N THR A 429 0.30 -17.23 -4.52
CA THR A 429 0.82 -16.01 -5.17
C THR A 429 1.66 -15.15 -4.24
N HIS A 430 1.36 -15.10 -2.94
CA HIS A 430 2.12 -14.36 -1.92
C HIS A 430 3.56 -14.87 -1.73
N VAL A 431 3.90 -16.01 -2.32
CA VAL A 431 5.25 -16.57 -2.35
C VAL A 431 5.76 -16.63 -3.79
N ARG A 432 4.93 -17.13 -4.71
CA ARG A 432 5.29 -17.35 -6.10
C ARG A 432 5.56 -16.08 -6.89
N TYR A 433 4.96 -14.95 -6.51
CA TYR A 433 5.25 -13.65 -7.15
C TYR A 433 6.76 -13.34 -7.18
N HIS A 434 7.49 -13.82 -6.17
CA HIS A 434 8.93 -13.70 -6.05
C HIS A 434 9.67 -14.89 -6.67
N GLU A 435 9.28 -16.13 -6.32
CA GLU A 435 10.00 -17.34 -6.73
C GLU A 435 9.98 -17.56 -8.25
N ASP A 436 8.85 -17.29 -8.89
CA ASP A 436 8.66 -17.53 -10.32
C ASP A 436 9.20 -16.37 -11.17
N LEU A 437 9.39 -15.19 -10.59
CA LEU A 437 9.89 -13.99 -11.28
C LEU A 437 11.19 -14.23 -12.05
N PRO A 438 12.26 -14.77 -11.44
CA PRO A 438 13.51 -14.98 -12.14
C PRO A 438 13.40 -16.00 -13.29
N GLU A 439 12.44 -16.92 -13.25
CA GLU A 439 12.22 -17.92 -14.30
C GLU A 439 11.42 -17.36 -15.47
N THR A 440 10.41 -16.53 -15.16
CA THR A 440 9.49 -15.89 -16.11
C THR A 440 10.18 -14.73 -16.83
N ILE A 441 10.72 -13.77 -16.09
CA ILE A 441 11.44 -12.62 -16.66
C ILE A 441 12.94 -12.93 -16.58
N ARG A 442 13.56 -13.30 -17.69
CA ARG A 442 14.96 -13.79 -17.72
C ARG A 442 16.03 -12.71 -17.87
N ALA A 443 15.63 -11.48 -18.22
CA ALA A 443 16.58 -10.38 -18.41
C ALA A 443 17.32 -10.03 -17.11
N ARG A 444 18.60 -9.69 -17.21
CA ARG A 444 19.47 -9.44 -16.05
C ARG A 444 20.44 -8.29 -16.29
N TYR A 445 20.31 -7.22 -15.52
CA TYR A 445 21.19 -6.06 -15.52
C TYR A 445 21.76 -5.78 -14.13
N ALA A 446 22.95 -5.21 -14.03
CA ALA A 446 23.47 -4.75 -12.74
C ALA A 446 22.50 -3.71 -12.13
N HIS A 447 22.41 -3.63 -10.80
CA HIS A 447 21.65 -2.53 -10.19
C HIS A 447 22.24 -1.20 -10.64
N PRO A 448 21.42 -0.28 -11.17
CA PRO A 448 21.90 1.05 -11.51
C PRO A 448 22.22 1.80 -10.22
N ALA A 449 23.17 2.75 -10.30
CA ALA A 449 23.26 3.76 -9.26
C ALA A 449 21.94 4.55 -9.20
N PRO A 450 21.51 5.00 -8.01
CA PRO A 450 20.32 5.82 -7.85
C PRO A 450 20.33 7.03 -8.80
N MET A 451 19.14 7.43 -9.26
CA MET A 451 18.99 8.70 -9.98
C MET A 451 19.30 9.86 -9.03
N ALA A 452 20.12 10.81 -9.46
CA ALA A 452 20.43 12.00 -8.66
C ALA A 452 19.14 12.81 -8.39
N PHE A 453 18.94 13.25 -7.15
CA PHE A 453 17.71 13.94 -6.76
C PHE A 453 17.51 15.25 -7.53
N ASP A 454 18.53 16.12 -7.67
CA ASP A 454 18.40 17.37 -8.43
C ASP A 454 17.97 17.15 -9.90
N ARG A 455 18.41 16.02 -10.48
CA ARG A 455 18.00 15.62 -11.82
C ARG A 455 16.52 15.22 -11.83
N PHE A 456 16.09 14.45 -10.84
CA PHE A 456 14.68 14.10 -10.67
C PHE A 456 13.81 15.34 -10.41
N ASP A 457 14.19 16.22 -9.48
CA ASP A 457 13.46 17.46 -9.14
C ASP A 457 13.24 18.33 -10.37
N SER A 458 14.27 18.53 -11.19
CA SER A 458 14.16 19.25 -12.45
C SER A 458 13.21 18.59 -13.46
N ILE A 459 13.21 17.25 -13.55
CA ILE A 459 12.29 16.54 -14.46
C ILE A 459 10.86 16.60 -13.91
N ALA A 460 10.68 16.43 -12.61
CA ALA A 460 9.38 16.43 -11.96
C ALA A 460 8.67 17.77 -12.13
N ALA A 461 9.39 18.90 -12.02
CA ALA A 461 8.86 20.23 -12.25
C ALA A 461 8.25 20.43 -13.65
N ASP A 462 8.80 19.77 -14.67
CA ASP A 462 8.31 19.86 -16.05
C ASP A 462 7.25 18.78 -16.37
N ALA A 463 7.42 17.57 -15.84
CA ALA A 463 6.66 16.39 -16.25
C ALA A 463 5.43 16.10 -15.39
N ALA A 464 5.40 16.53 -14.11
CA ALA A 464 4.27 16.26 -13.23
C ALA A 464 2.94 16.83 -13.76
N PRO A 465 2.87 18.08 -14.26
CA PRO A 465 1.60 18.61 -14.78
C PRO A 465 1.07 17.87 -16.01
N ALA A 466 1.97 17.31 -16.84
CA ALA A 466 1.58 16.50 -18.00
C ALA A 466 1.02 15.13 -17.61
N ALA A 467 1.33 14.66 -16.40
CA ALA A 467 0.79 13.45 -15.79
C ALA A 467 -0.37 13.77 -14.82
N GLU A 468 -0.91 14.99 -14.85
CA GLU A 468 -1.98 15.45 -13.95
C GLU A 468 -1.60 15.38 -12.45
N LEU A 469 -0.29 15.43 -12.16
CA LEU A 469 0.24 15.49 -10.80
C LEU A 469 0.71 16.91 -10.47
N GLU A 470 0.68 17.29 -9.20
CA GLU A 470 1.34 18.52 -8.74
C GLU A 470 2.72 18.21 -8.18
N TRP A 471 3.74 18.94 -8.63
CA TRP A 471 5.07 18.99 -8.02
C TRP A 471 5.37 20.43 -7.62
N THR A 472 5.13 20.76 -6.35
CA THR A 472 5.23 22.14 -5.86
C THR A 472 6.22 22.27 -4.71
N GLN A 473 6.83 23.45 -4.58
CA GLN A 473 7.70 23.77 -3.45
C GLN A 473 6.87 24.42 -2.34
N HIS A 474 7.07 24.00 -1.09
CA HIS A 474 6.59 24.75 0.07
C HIS A 474 7.35 26.08 0.17
N GLU A 475 6.62 27.20 0.23
CA GLU A 475 7.21 28.51 0.50
C GLU A 475 7.43 28.65 2.01
N ARG A 476 8.70 28.66 2.43
CA ARG A 476 9.07 28.82 3.84
C ARG A 476 8.43 30.07 4.43
N SER A 477 7.91 29.94 5.64
CA SER A 477 7.39 31.09 6.37
C SER A 477 8.51 32.11 6.57
N ALA A 478 8.33 33.34 6.10
CA ALA A 478 9.30 34.43 6.30
C ALA A 478 9.32 34.87 7.77
N VAL A 479 9.90 34.06 8.67
CA VAL A 479 9.96 34.35 10.11
C VAL A 479 11.40 34.24 10.62
N ASN A 480 11.98 35.44 10.80
CA ASN A 480 13.11 35.79 11.68
C ASN A 480 14.53 35.32 11.34
N ASP A 481 15.09 35.91 10.29
CA ASP A 481 16.53 36.23 10.21
C ASP A 481 16.84 37.56 10.94
N GLN A 482 16.34 37.71 12.18
CA GLN A 482 16.69 38.79 13.10
C GLN A 482 16.94 38.20 14.51
N ARG A 483 18.14 37.63 14.71
CA ARG A 483 18.81 37.64 16.02
C ARG A 483 20.29 37.88 15.88
#